data_AF-A0A952WGX0-F1
#
_entry.id   AF-A0A952WGX0-F1
#
_cell.length_a   1.000
_cell.length_b   1.000
_cell.length_c   1.000
_cell.angle_alpha   90.00
_cell.angle_beta   90.00
_cell.angle_gamma   90.00
#
_symmetry.space_group_name_H-M   'P 1'
#
loop_
_entity.id
_entity.type
_entity.pdbx_description
1 polymer ?
#
loop_
_entity_poly.entity_id
_entity_poly.type
_entity_poly.pdbx_seq_one_letter_code
_entity_poly.pdbx_strand_id
1 'polypeptide(L)'
;MVALILGLMVAVSVATPAPKQVAEDAPLLAGPAVKDAAPAKTLVHFGADGRLIALENREEIEAVELLGLSDAEREPIDQYIRLRLADVTAGGIRRIPFILGLREVIASGSDERIDDVLKRFGAHREIWKTSPEEVISKALPERARREYARLIEQYREAWIAEKSRESKSDRATLLARLEREKKIADIERPAQASAAQARERFERISRRLDLTSEQEGKLQTLLQEYATNSNFNPRPRDGLKLLADMFGVLTWEQRLELRRYLQEERGEARFRPLRDAPKGAGMAAGVPVMLLSFRRKRRRIG
;
A
#
# COMPACT_ATOMS: atom_id res chain seq x y z
N MET A 1 -8.64 16.73 -35.47
CA MET A 1 -7.48 17.15 -36.28
C MET A 1 -7.01 18.48 -35.72
N VAL A 2 -5.99 18.47 -34.86
CA VAL A 2 -5.43 19.68 -34.24
C VAL A 2 -3.97 19.73 -34.62
N ALA A 3 -3.59 20.85 -35.23
CA ALA A 3 -2.38 21.04 -35.99
C ALA A 3 -1.14 21.21 -35.10
N LEU A 4 -0.07 20.55 -35.57
CA LEU A 4 1.33 20.72 -35.21
C LEU A 4 1.78 22.17 -35.48
N ILE A 5 2.47 22.80 -34.53
CA ILE A 5 3.39 23.92 -34.81
C ILE A 5 4.71 23.62 -34.10
N LEU A 6 5.69 23.16 -34.89
CA LEU A 6 7.09 23.02 -34.53
C LEU A 6 7.76 24.39 -34.78
N GLY A 7 8.16 25.08 -33.73
CA GLY A 7 9.00 26.27 -33.81
C GLY A 7 10.45 25.91 -33.51
N LEU A 8 11.26 25.73 -34.56
CA LEU A 8 12.71 25.54 -34.47
C LEU A 8 13.38 26.92 -34.38
N MET A 9 13.74 27.37 -33.17
CA MET A 9 14.63 28.52 -33.00
C MET A 9 16.08 28.05 -32.94
N VAL A 10 16.84 28.35 -33.98
CA VAL A 10 18.31 28.26 -33.99
C VAL A 10 18.84 29.55 -33.34
N ALA A 11 19.28 29.44 -32.08
CA ALA A 11 20.01 30.51 -31.42
C ALA A 11 21.48 30.43 -31.83
N VAL A 12 21.93 31.41 -32.63
CA VAL A 12 23.34 31.65 -32.91
C VAL A 12 23.93 32.39 -31.71
N SER A 13 24.63 31.67 -30.83
CA SER A 13 25.40 32.27 -29.74
C SER A 13 26.66 32.94 -30.29
N VAL A 14 26.65 34.27 -30.33
CA VAL A 14 27.85 35.09 -30.56
C VAL A 14 28.70 35.01 -29.30
N ALA A 15 29.91 34.48 -29.42
CA ALA A 15 30.87 34.40 -28.33
C ALA A 15 31.40 35.81 -27.97
N THR A 16 30.83 36.41 -26.93
CA THR A 16 31.37 37.61 -26.30
C THR A 16 32.66 37.25 -25.55
N PRO A 17 33.80 37.92 -25.82
CA PRO A 17 35.03 37.69 -25.06
C PRO A 17 34.79 38.06 -23.59
N ALA A 18 34.94 37.07 -22.72
CA ALA A 18 34.75 37.25 -21.28
C ALA A 18 35.73 38.31 -20.74
N PRO A 19 35.25 39.27 -19.93
CA PRO A 19 36.12 40.22 -19.27
C PRO A 19 37.10 39.46 -18.37
N LYS A 20 38.39 39.76 -18.50
CA LYS A 20 39.45 39.32 -17.59
C LYS A 20 39.05 39.75 -16.18
N GLN A 21 38.58 38.80 -15.37
CA GLN A 21 38.37 39.01 -13.94
C GLN A 21 39.71 39.39 -13.33
N VAL A 22 39.78 40.63 -12.86
CA VAL A 22 40.82 41.10 -11.95
C VAL A 22 40.71 40.20 -10.71
N ALA A 23 41.82 39.58 -10.33
CA ALA A 23 41.89 38.75 -9.14
C ALA A 23 41.57 39.63 -7.93
N GLU A 24 40.30 39.61 -7.50
CA GLU A 24 39.88 40.16 -6.22
C GLU A 24 40.66 39.43 -5.12
N ASP A 25 41.28 40.24 -4.27
CA ASP A 25 42.02 39.81 -3.09
C ASP A 25 41.26 38.72 -2.34
N ALA A 26 41.83 37.51 -2.34
CA ALA A 26 41.27 36.37 -1.64
C ALA A 26 41.01 36.78 -0.17
N PRO A 27 39.78 36.64 0.35
CA PRO A 27 39.47 37.04 1.72
C PRO A 27 40.41 36.30 2.67
N LEU A 28 41.31 37.06 3.32
CA LEU A 28 42.33 36.59 4.27
C LEU A 28 41.74 35.88 5.51
N LEU A 29 40.42 35.76 5.61
CA LEU A 29 39.67 35.09 6.67
C LEU A 29 38.81 33.91 6.14
N ALA A 30 39.02 33.44 4.92
CA ALA A 30 38.43 32.18 4.49
C ALA A 30 39.05 31.04 5.30
N GLY A 31 38.31 30.53 6.29
CA GLY A 31 38.65 29.28 6.98
C GLY A 31 38.82 28.12 5.97
N PRO A 32 39.45 27.01 6.38
CA PRO A 32 39.64 25.87 5.49
C PRO A 32 38.31 25.49 4.83
N ALA A 33 38.28 25.56 3.50
CA ALA A 33 37.10 25.23 2.72
C ALA A 33 36.74 23.76 2.99
N VAL A 34 35.71 23.55 3.80
CA VAL A 34 35.12 22.23 3.98
C VAL A 34 34.47 21.90 2.65
N LYS A 35 35.06 20.97 1.89
CA LYS A 35 34.39 20.42 0.72
C LYS A 35 33.15 19.71 1.23
N ASP A 36 31.98 20.22 0.90
CA ASP A 36 30.72 19.57 1.19
C ASP A 36 30.71 18.21 0.49
N ALA A 37 31.03 17.16 1.24
CA ALA A 37 30.84 15.80 0.77
C ALA A 37 29.34 15.61 0.54
N ALA A 38 28.99 15.00 -0.60
CA ALA A 38 27.59 14.64 -0.84
C ALA A 38 27.06 13.86 0.36
N PRO A 39 25.86 14.20 0.88
CA PRO A 39 25.33 13.56 2.08
C PRO A 39 25.27 12.05 1.85
N ALA A 40 25.83 11.29 2.79
CA ALA A 40 25.81 9.84 2.73
C ALA A 40 24.36 9.36 2.73
N LYS A 41 24.02 8.44 1.82
CA LYS A 41 22.70 7.79 1.78
C LYS A 41 22.49 7.05 3.10
N THR A 42 21.41 7.36 3.82
CA THR A 42 21.10 6.78 5.13
C THR A 42 19.59 6.65 5.28
N LEU A 43 19.15 5.58 5.95
CA LEU A 43 17.76 5.40 6.40
C LEU A 43 17.52 5.99 7.80
N VAL A 44 18.60 6.33 8.50
CA VAL A 44 18.55 6.81 9.88
C VAL A 44 18.38 8.31 9.87
N HIS A 45 17.22 8.75 10.36
CA HIS A 45 16.89 10.16 10.55
C HIS A 45 16.49 10.37 12.01
N PHE A 46 17.02 11.43 12.63
CA PHE A 46 16.67 11.80 14.00
C PHE A 46 15.82 13.07 13.99
N GLY A 47 14.78 13.11 14.83
CA GLY A 47 13.98 14.30 15.06
C GLY A 47 14.74 15.36 15.84
N ALA A 48 14.15 16.55 15.97
CA ALA A 48 14.69 17.64 16.79
C ALA A 48 14.80 17.28 18.29
N ASP A 49 14.03 16.29 18.73
CA ASP A 49 14.07 15.70 20.07
C ASP A 49 15.17 14.63 20.24
N GLY A 50 15.96 14.37 19.19
CA GLY A 50 17.00 13.37 19.18
C GLY A 50 16.51 11.92 19.09
N ARG A 51 15.21 11.70 18.85
CA ARG A 51 14.63 10.36 18.68
C ARG A 51 14.71 9.89 17.24
N LEU A 52 14.83 8.58 17.07
CA LEU A 52 14.80 7.98 15.74
C LEU A 52 13.41 8.18 15.12
N ILE A 53 13.36 8.78 13.93
CA ILE A 53 12.13 8.86 13.14
C ILE A 53 11.87 7.47 12.56
N ALA A 54 10.76 6.86 12.94
CA ALA A 54 10.36 5.56 12.42
C ALA A 54 10.03 5.67 10.93
N LEU A 55 10.49 4.69 10.15
CA LEU A 55 10.18 4.63 8.72
C LEU A 55 8.68 4.42 8.48
N GLU A 56 8.15 5.15 7.50
CA GLU A 56 6.75 4.98 7.08
C GLU A 56 6.54 3.66 6.34
N ASN A 57 7.53 3.18 5.58
CA ASN A 57 7.50 1.87 4.92
C ASN A 57 8.46 0.88 5.58
N ARG A 58 8.56 -0.33 5.03
CA ARG A 58 9.58 -1.28 5.48
C ARG A 58 10.96 -0.77 5.05
N GLU A 59 11.99 -1.06 5.84
CA GLU A 59 13.34 -0.60 5.51
C GLU A 59 13.86 -1.18 4.19
N GLU A 60 13.39 -2.37 3.77
CA GLU A 60 13.80 -2.94 2.48
C GLU A 60 13.30 -2.11 1.29
N ILE A 61 12.11 -1.52 1.41
CA ILE A 61 11.50 -0.68 0.37
C ILE A 61 12.24 0.67 0.32
N GLU A 62 12.39 1.32 1.47
CA GLU A 62 13.10 2.61 1.60
C GLU A 62 14.58 2.49 1.14
N ALA A 63 15.25 1.38 1.46
CA ALA A 63 16.62 1.13 1.02
C ALA A 63 16.70 1.09 -0.51
N VAL A 64 15.77 0.39 -1.16
CA VAL A 64 15.75 0.26 -2.64
C VAL A 64 15.58 1.62 -3.31
N GLU A 65 14.78 2.52 -2.73
CA GLU A 65 14.61 3.88 -3.24
C GLU A 65 15.89 4.72 -3.15
N LEU A 66 16.66 4.56 -2.08
CA LEU A 66 17.95 5.24 -1.92
C LEU A 66 19.05 4.73 -2.86
N LEU A 67 18.99 3.48 -3.32
CA LEU A 67 20.05 2.89 -4.15
C LEU A 67 20.18 3.54 -5.53
N GLY A 68 19.16 4.25 -6.01
CA GLY A 68 19.18 4.89 -7.33
C GLY A 68 19.27 3.87 -8.47
N LEU A 69 18.48 2.81 -8.37
CA LEU A 69 18.37 1.78 -9.40
C LEU A 69 17.68 2.35 -10.65
N SER A 70 18.03 1.82 -11.83
CA SER A 70 17.25 2.06 -13.04
C SER A 70 15.90 1.35 -12.98
N ASP A 71 14.93 1.80 -13.77
CA ASP A 71 13.59 1.18 -13.83
C ASP A 71 13.66 -0.32 -14.15
N ALA A 72 14.58 -0.72 -15.03
CA ALA A 72 14.78 -2.12 -15.40
C ALA A 72 15.34 -2.97 -14.24
N GLU A 73 16.24 -2.41 -13.41
CA GLU A 73 16.76 -3.06 -12.21
C GLU A 73 15.72 -3.11 -11.09
N ARG A 74 14.84 -2.11 -11.02
CA ARG A 74 13.80 -1.97 -9.98
C ARG A 74 12.57 -2.86 -10.22
N GLU A 75 12.19 -3.07 -11.48
CA GLU A 75 10.97 -3.83 -11.84
C GLU A 75 10.83 -5.22 -11.17
N PRO A 76 11.86 -6.09 -11.07
CA PRO A 76 11.70 -7.38 -10.36
C PRO A 76 11.39 -7.21 -8.87
N ILE A 77 11.93 -6.16 -8.24
CA ILE A 77 11.69 -5.83 -6.83
C ILE A 77 10.27 -5.29 -6.66
N ASP A 78 9.86 -4.35 -7.52
CA ASP A 78 8.51 -3.79 -7.51
C ASP A 78 7.46 -4.88 -7.78
N GLN A 79 7.75 -5.84 -8.67
CA GLN A 79 6.88 -6.99 -8.91
C GLN A 79 6.72 -7.84 -7.64
N TYR A 80 7.80 -8.12 -6.92
CA TYR A 80 7.74 -8.85 -5.64
C TYR A 80 6.90 -8.09 -4.60
N ILE A 81 7.12 -6.77 -4.44
CA ILE A 81 6.36 -5.92 -3.52
C ILE A 81 4.86 -5.94 -3.89
N ARG A 82 4.54 -5.77 -5.18
CA ARG A 82 3.15 -5.84 -5.68
C ARG A 82 2.51 -7.20 -5.41
N LEU A 83 3.22 -8.30 -5.62
CA LEU A 83 2.72 -9.65 -5.34
C LEU A 83 2.46 -9.87 -3.84
N ARG A 84 3.35 -9.35 -2.98
CA ARG A 84 3.19 -9.42 -1.52
C ARG A 84 1.99 -8.60 -1.05
N LEU A 85 1.86 -7.37 -1.54
CA LEU A 85 0.71 -6.51 -1.26
C LEU A 85 -0.59 -7.12 -1.79
N ALA A 86 -0.57 -7.68 -3.00
CA ALA A 86 -1.68 -8.40 -3.59
C ALA A 86 -2.06 -9.60 -2.73
N ASP A 87 -1.11 -10.34 -2.13
CA ASP A 87 -1.46 -11.44 -1.24
C ASP A 87 -2.21 -10.97 0.01
N VAL A 88 -1.75 -9.88 0.63
CA VAL A 88 -2.40 -9.29 1.81
C VAL A 88 -3.81 -8.82 1.47
N THR A 89 -3.95 -8.13 0.34
CA THR A 89 -5.21 -7.49 -0.08
C THR A 89 -6.20 -8.45 -0.75
N ALA A 90 -5.74 -9.45 -1.52
CA ALA A 90 -6.59 -10.43 -2.20
C ALA A 90 -7.34 -11.35 -1.21
N GLY A 91 -6.81 -11.50 0.01
CA GLY A 91 -7.54 -12.13 1.11
C GLY A 91 -8.43 -11.18 1.90
N GLY A 92 -8.50 -9.89 1.55
CA GLY A 92 -8.93 -8.77 2.38
C GLY A 92 -10.15 -9.05 3.25
N ILE A 93 -11.30 -9.39 2.64
CA ILE A 93 -12.52 -9.66 3.42
C ILE A 93 -12.32 -10.91 4.29
N ARG A 94 -11.86 -12.03 3.71
CA ARG A 94 -11.64 -13.30 4.45
C ARG A 94 -10.64 -13.18 5.60
N ARG A 95 -9.81 -12.13 5.62
CA ARG A 95 -8.76 -11.89 6.62
C ARG A 95 -9.19 -10.88 7.69
N ILE A 96 -10.38 -10.28 7.62
CA ILE A 96 -10.83 -9.33 8.66
C ILE A 96 -10.87 -9.98 10.06
N PRO A 97 -11.42 -11.20 10.26
CA PRO A 97 -11.37 -11.85 11.58
C PRO A 97 -9.96 -12.00 12.12
N PHE A 98 -9.00 -12.28 11.22
CA PHE A 98 -7.61 -12.38 11.57
C PHE A 98 -7.04 -11.03 12.01
N ILE A 99 -7.29 -9.96 11.26
CA ILE A 99 -6.80 -8.61 11.57
C ILE A 99 -7.41 -8.12 12.91
N LEU A 100 -8.70 -8.39 13.13
CA LEU A 100 -9.37 -8.07 14.39
C LEU A 100 -8.76 -8.86 15.56
N GLY A 101 -8.55 -10.17 15.38
CA GLY A 101 -7.88 -10.99 16.39
C GLY A 101 -6.44 -10.57 16.66
N LEU A 102 -5.70 -10.16 15.63
CA LEU A 102 -4.35 -9.60 15.77
C LEU A 102 -4.37 -8.32 16.60
N ARG A 103 -5.31 -7.40 16.35
CA ARG A 103 -5.47 -6.17 17.14
C ARG A 103 -5.85 -6.41 18.59
N GLU A 104 -6.76 -7.35 18.83
CA GLU A 104 -7.15 -7.74 20.20
C GLU A 104 -5.93 -8.29 20.97
N VAL A 105 -5.14 -9.13 20.31
CA VAL A 105 -3.94 -9.71 20.91
C VAL A 105 -2.85 -8.65 21.11
N ILE A 106 -2.65 -7.73 20.17
CA ILE A 106 -1.73 -6.58 20.35
C ILE A 106 -2.15 -5.74 21.56
N ALA A 107 -3.44 -5.44 21.69
CA ALA A 107 -3.97 -4.68 22.81
C ALA A 107 -3.76 -5.40 24.16
N SER A 108 -3.71 -6.74 24.17
CA SER A 108 -3.39 -7.52 25.37
C SER A 108 -1.91 -7.46 25.79
N GLY A 109 -1.00 -7.06 24.89
CA GLY A 109 0.45 -7.04 25.15
C GLY A 109 1.13 -8.40 25.28
N SER A 110 0.46 -9.51 24.92
CA SER A 110 1.06 -10.86 24.95
C SER A 110 1.80 -11.18 23.65
N ASP A 111 3.12 -11.09 23.70
CA ASP A 111 4.02 -11.38 22.59
C ASP A 111 3.85 -12.80 22.04
N GLU A 112 3.68 -13.81 22.90
CA GLU A 112 3.52 -15.19 22.45
C GLU A 112 2.23 -15.37 21.63
N ARG A 113 1.15 -14.72 22.06
CA ARG A 113 -0.12 -14.75 21.33
C ARG A 113 0.00 -14.03 19.99
N ILE A 114 0.75 -12.93 19.92
CA ILE A 114 0.98 -12.22 18.65
C ILE A 114 1.71 -13.15 17.68
N ASP A 115 2.78 -13.81 18.14
CA ASP A 115 3.57 -14.70 17.30
C ASP A 115 2.76 -15.91 16.82
N ASP A 116 1.89 -16.46 17.68
CA ASP A 116 0.94 -17.52 17.34
C ASP A 116 -0.03 -17.11 16.22
N VAL A 117 -0.57 -15.90 16.31
CA VAL A 117 -1.48 -15.32 15.32
C VAL A 117 -0.72 -15.12 14.00
N LEU A 118 0.43 -14.44 14.02
CA LEU A 118 1.27 -14.22 12.84
C LEU A 118 1.70 -15.55 12.18
N LYS A 119 2.00 -16.59 12.97
CA LYS A 119 2.34 -17.92 12.45
C LYS A 119 1.17 -18.55 11.69
N ARG A 120 -0.06 -18.50 12.24
CA ARG A 120 -1.27 -19.01 11.56
C ARG A 120 -1.55 -18.24 10.27
N PHE A 121 -1.26 -16.94 10.23
CA PHE A 121 -1.35 -16.14 9.01
C PHE A 121 -0.40 -16.62 7.92
N GLY A 122 0.87 -16.80 8.28
CA GLY A 122 1.93 -17.18 7.35
C GLY A 122 1.85 -18.64 6.89
N ALA A 123 1.24 -19.53 7.69
CA ALA A 123 1.19 -20.97 7.42
C ALA A 123 0.59 -21.33 6.05
N HIS A 124 -0.30 -20.50 5.52
CA HIS A 124 -1.02 -20.79 4.27
C HIS A 124 -0.38 -20.18 3.02
N ARG A 125 0.78 -19.50 3.13
CA ARG A 125 1.33 -18.72 2.01
C ARG A 125 2.85 -18.79 1.92
N GLU A 126 3.34 -19.29 0.78
CA GLU A 126 4.78 -19.39 0.48
C GLU A 126 5.51 -18.04 0.56
N ILE A 127 4.89 -16.95 0.11
CA ILE A 127 5.51 -15.61 0.10
C ILE A 127 5.86 -15.08 1.50
N TRP A 128 5.26 -15.65 2.55
CA TRP A 128 5.53 -15.32 3.95
C TRP A 128 6.58 -16.22 4.60
N LYS A 129 6.97 -17.31 3.94
CA LYS A 129 8.03 -18.22 4.43
C LYS A 129 9.43 -17.71 4.10
N THR A 130 9.56 -16.89 3.06
CA THR A 130 10.85 -16.29 2.67
C THR A 130 10.99 -14.89 3.25
N SER A 131 12.20 -14.55 3.71
CA SER A 131 12.52 -13.19 4.15
C SER A 131 12.46 -12.22 2.96
N PRO A 132 11.73 -11.08 3.06
CA PRO A 132 11.75 -10.03 2.04
C PRO A 132 13.17 -9.58 1.71
N GLU A 133 14.00 -9.43 2.74
CA GLU A 133 15.39 -9.02 2.60
C GLU A 133 16.18 -9.99 1.71
N GLU A 134 16.00 -11.30 1.88
CA GLU A 134 16.68 -12.32 1.08
C GLU A 134 16.24 -12.27 -0.39
N VAL A 135 14.93 -12.12 -0.63
CA VAL A 135 14.38 -12.04 -2.00
C VAL A 135 14.87 -10.78 -2.70
N ILE A 136 14.80 -9.64 -2.03
CA ILE A 136 15.22 -8.34 -2.58
C ILE A 136 16.73 -8.32 -2.81
N SER A 137 17.53 -8.79 -1.85
CA SER A 137 18.99 -8.89 -1.99
C SER A 137 19.41 -9.73 -3.19
N LYS A 138 18.73 -10.86 -3.43
CA LYS A 138 18.98 -11.70 -4.62
C LYS A 138 18.60 -10.99 -5.93
N ALA A 139 17.53 -10.21 -5.94
CA ALA A 139 17.09 -9.44 -7.11
C ALA A 139 17.96 -8.23 -7.41
N LEU A 140 18.66 -7.68 -6.41
CA LEU A 140 19.54 -6.52 -6.59
C LEU A 140 20.79 -6.84 -7.42
N PRO A 141 21.28 -5.88 -8.23
CA PRO A 141 22.57 -6.01 -8.91
C PRO A 141 23.71 -6.07 -7.89
N GLU A 142 24.76 -6.83 -8.19
CA GLU A 142 25.88 -7.08 -7.25
C GLU A 142 26.48 -5.80 -6.67
N ARG A 143 26.57 -4.74 -7.48
CA ARG A 143 27.05 -3.40 -7.06
C ARG A 143 26.23 -2.77 -5.94
N ALA A 144 24.95 -3.09 -5.83
CA ALA A 144 24.02 -2.47 -4.90
C ALA A 144 23.80 -3.31 -3.63
N ARG A 145 24.11 -4.61 -3.66
CA ARG A 145 23.85 -5.53 -2.53
C ARG A 145 24.57 -5.14 -1.24
N ARG A 146 25.84 -4.70 -1.34
CA ARG A 146 26.61 -4.25 -0.17
C ARG A 146 26.02 -3.00 0.46
N GLU A 147 25.65 -2.04 -0.38
CA GLU A 147 25.06 -0.78 0.09
C GLU A 147 23.67 -1.00 0.68
N TYR A 148 22.87 -1.87 0.06
CA TYR A 148 21.58 -2.32 0.60
C TYR A 148 21.75 -2.92 2.00
N ALA A 149 22.62 -3.93 2.15
CA ALA A 149 22.87 -4.56 3.44
C ALA A 149 23.36 -3.55 4.50
N ARG A 150 24.22 -2.61 4.10
CA ARG A 150 24.70 -1.52 4.97
C ARG A 150 23.55 -0.64 5.46
N LEU A 151 22.65 -0.20 4.58
CA LEU A 151 21.51 0.66 4.93
C LEU A 151 20.57 -0.05 5.91
N ILE A 152 20.25 -1.32 5.65
CA ILE A 152 19.39 -2.14 6.50
C ILE A 152 19.99 -2.33 7.89
N GLU A 153 21.26 -2.71 7.96
CA GLU A 153 21.94 -2.91 9.26
C GLU A 153 22.06 -1.60 10.02
N GLN A 154 22.41 -0.49 9.34
CA GLN A 154 22.50 0.83 9.96
C GLN A 154 21.17 1.24 10.62
N TYR A 155 20.04 1.01 9.95
CA TYR A 155 18.72 1.29 10.52
C TYR A 155 18.39 0.38 11.69
N ARG A 156 18.66 -0.93 11.58
CA ARG A 156 18.42 -1.89 12.67
C ARG A 156 19.23 -1.54 13.92
N GLU A 157 20.49 -1.17 13.75
CA GLU A 157 21.36 -0.72 14.83
C GLU A 157 20.82 0.55 15.49
N ALA A 158 20.41 1.55 14.71
CA ALA A 158 19.83 2.77 15.25
C ALA A 158 18.54 2.50 16.01
N TRP A 159 17.69 1.62 15.49
CA TRP A 159 16.43 1.23 16.15
C TRP A 159 16.69 0.46 17.45
N ILE A 160 17.63 -0.49 17.46
CA ILE A 160 18.04 -1.21 18.67
C ILE A 160 18.63 -0.25 19.69
N ALA A 161 19.51 0.65 19.27
CA ALA A 161 20.11 1.65 20.15
C ALA A 161 19.01 2.51 20.80
N GLU A 162 18.01 2.95 20.04
CA GLU A 162 16.89 3.73 20.57
C GLU A 162 16.05 2.90 21.55
N LYS A 163 15.66 1.67 21.19
CA LYS A 163 14.82 0.82 22.07
C LYS A 163 15.54 0.28 23.29
N SER A 164 16.85 0.11 23.23
CA SER A 164 17.66 -0.27 24.41
C SER A 164 17.74 0.84 25.46
N ARG A 165 17.43 2.09 25.11
CA ARG A 165 17.25 3.18 26.09
C ARG A 165 15.94 3.06 26.84
N GLU A 166 14.90 2.50 26.20
CA GLU A 166 13.56 2.33 26.76
C GLU A 166 13.43 1.03 27.56
N SER A 167 14.15 -0.03 27.19
CA SER A 167 14.08 -1.35 27.85
C SER A 167 15.46 -2.00 28.02
N LYS A 168 15.61 -2.83 29.05
CA LYS A 168 16.80 -3.67 29.26
C LYS A 168 16.78 -4.97 28.44
N SER A 169 16.03 -4.99 27.34
CA SER A 169 15.93 -6.15 26.47
C SER A 169 17.25 -6.36 25.74
N ASP A 170 17.64 -7.63 25.56
CA ASP A 170 18.81 -7.95 24.76
C ASP A 170 18.56 -7.72 23.27
N ARG A 171 19.67 -7.66 22.50
CA ARG A 171 19.63 -7.39 21.06
C ARG A 171 18.73 -8.36 20.29
N ALA A 172 18.77 -9.65 20.62
CA ALA A 172 18.01 -10.66 19.88
C ALA A 172 16.50 -10.47 20.09
N THR A 173 16.06 -10.17 21.32
CA THR A 173 14.66 -9.85 21.61
C THR A 173 14.20 -8.58 20.89
N LEU A 174 15.02 -7.53 20.85
CA LEU A 174 14.70 -6.30 20.13
C LEU A 174 14.59 -6.51 18.62
N LEU A 175 15.48 -7.31 18.02
CA LEU A 175 15.39 -7.69 16.61
C LEU A 175 14.12 -8.50 16.31
N ALA A 176 13.78 -9.48 17.15
CA ALA A 176 12.56 -10.26 17.00
C ALA A 176 11.30 -9.38 17.07
N ARG A 177 11.29 -8.41 18.00
CA ARG A 177 10.22 -7.41 18.11
C ARG A 177 10.12 -6.52 16.87
N LEU A 178 11.24 -6.03 16.36
CA LEU A 178 11.28 -5.23 15.13
C LEU A 178 10.71 -6.02 13.93
N GLU A 179 11.08 -7.29 13.77
CA GLU A 179 10.51 -8.17 12.74
C GLU A 179 9.01 -8.39 12.90
N ARG A 180 8.55 -8.54 14.15
CA ARG A 180 7.12 -8.65 14.47
C ARG A 180 6.37 -7.39 14.07
N GLU A 181 6.87 -6.21 14.46
CA GLU A 181 6.26 -4.92 14.13
C GLU A 181 6.14 -4.72 12.61
N LYS A 182 7.16 -5.12 11.84
CA LYS A 182 7.08 -5.09 10.37
C LYS A 182 6.01 -6.02 9.81
N LYS A 183 5.90 -7.25 10.33
CA LYS A 183 4.87 -8.20 9.88
C LYS A 183 3.48 -7.69 10.19
N ILE A 184 3.28 -7.07 11.36
CA ILE A 184 2.01 -6.42 11.72
C ILE A 184 1.73 -5.28 10.73
N ALA A 185 2.69 -4.41 10.48
CA ALA A 185 2.54 -3.27 9.57
C ALA A 185 2.18 -3.71 8.13
N ASP A 186 2.80 -4.79 7.62
CA ASP A 186 2.48 -5.38 6.30
C ASP A 186 1.02 -5.83 6.20
N ILE A 187 0.40 -6.19 7.32
CA ILE A 187 -0.98 -6.67 7.38
C ILE A 187 -1.95 -5.51 7.62
N GLU A 188 -1.62 -4.63 8.57
CA GLU A 188 -2.50 -3.55 9.00
C GLU A 188 -2.61 -2.41 7.99
N ARG A 189 -1.51 -1.98 7.36
CA ARG A 189 -1.56 -0.85 6.42
C ARG A 189 -2.48 -1.14 5.24
N PRO A 190 -2.38 -2.29 4.53
CA PRO A 190 -3.30 -2.59 3.44
C PRO A 190 -4.75 -2.76 3.91
N ALA A 191 -4.95 -3.27 5.13
CA ALA A 191 -6.29 -3.38 5.73
C ALA A 191 -6.91 -2.00 6.02
N GLN A 192 -6.12 -1.08 6.58
CA GLN A 192 -6.54 0.30 6.82
C GLN A 192 -6.85 1.04 5.51
N ALA A 193 -5.98 0.88 4.50
CA ALA A 193 -6.23 1.44 3.17
C ALA A 193 -7.52 0.90 2.53
N SER A 194 -7.75 -0.42 2.63
CA SER A 194 -8.99 -1.05 2.15
C SER A 194 -10.22 -0.55 2.90
N ALA A 195 -10.11 -0.32 4.22
CA ALA A 195 -11.20 0.21 5.03
C ALA A 195 -11.50 1.68 4.69
N ALA A 196 -10.48 2.50 4.48
CA ALA A 196 -10.62 3.89 4.04
C ALA A 196 -11.32 3.95 2.67
N GLN A 197 -10.90 3.12 1.71
CA GLN A 197 -11.54 3.04 0.41
C GLN A 197 -13.01 2.57 0.50
N ALA A 198 -13.32 1.62 1.39
CA ALA A 198 -14.69 1.17 1.60
C ALA A 198 -15.58 2.29 2.18
N ARG A 199 -15.05 3.09 3.12
CA ARG A 199 -15.74 4.27 3.67
C ARG A 199 -16.00 5.32 2.59
N GLU A 200 -14.98 5.66 1.81
CA GLU A 200 -15.13 6.64 0.72
C GLU A 200 -16.20 6.19 -0.30
N ARG A 201 -16.22 4.90 -0.66
CA ARG A 201 -17.25 4.33 -1.54
C ARG A 201 -18.64 4.42 -0.92
N PHE A 202 -18.77 4.11 0.37
CA PHE A 202 -20.04 4.22 1.07
C PHE A 202 -20.54 5.68 1.12
N GLU A 203 -19.67 6.63 1.44
CA GLU A 203 -20.01 8.06 1.43
C GLU A 203 -20.45 8.54 0.05
N ARG A 204 -19.77 8.09 -1.01
CA ARG A 204 -20.15 8.41 -2.40
C ARG A 204 -21.54 7.87 -2.75
N ILE A 205 -21.82 6.62 -2.39
CA ILE A 205 -23.15 6.01 -2.56
C ILE A 205 -24.18 6.80 -1.75
N SER A 206 -23.87 7.14 -0.51
CA SER A 206 -24.79 7.86 0.37
C SER A 206 -25.19 9.21 -0.22
N ARG A 207 -24.21 10.04 -0.59
CA ARG A 207 -24.45 11.36 -1.21
C ARG A 207 -25.23 11.24 -2.52
N ARG A 208 -24.92 10.24 -3.34
CA ARG A 208 -25.60 10.04 -4.63
C ARG A 208 -27.06 9.62 -4.47
N LEU A 209 -27.36 8.85 -3.43
CA LEU A 209 -28.73 8.39 -3.14
C LEU A 209 -29.50 9.37 -2.25
N ASP A 210 -28.89 10.47 -1.81
CA ASP A 210 -29.45 11.40 -0.85
C ASP A 210 -30.04 10.66 0.38
N LEU A 211 -29.22 9.77 0.97
CA LEU A 211 -29.67 8.97 2.11
C LEU A 211 -29.90 9.85 3.33
N THR A 212 -31.01 9.61 4.03
CA THR A 212 -31.19 10.19 5.36
C THR A 212 -30.25 9.52 6.35
N SER A 213 -29.89 10.20 7.45
CA SER A 213 -29.04 9.62 8.50
C SER A 213 -29.59 8.31 9.08
N GLU A 214 -30.92 8.16 9.12
CA GLU A 214 -31.56 6.92 9.55
C GLU A 214 -31.32 5.77 8.54
N GLN A 215 -31.42 6.05 7.24
CA GLN A 215 -31.12 5.06 6.20
C GLN A 215 -29.63 4.70 6.20
N GLU A 216 -28.73 5.68 6.33
CA GLU A 216 -27.29 5.43 6.46
C GLU A 216 -26.98 4.48 7.61
N GLY A 217 -27.52 4.77 8.80
CA GLY A 217 -27.34 3.91 9.98
C GLY A 217 -27.85 2.49 9.75
N LYS A 218 -29.04 2.33 9.17
CA LYS A 218 -29.58 0.99 8.83
C LYS A 218 -28.71 0.24 7.83
N LEU A 219 -28.23 0.90 6.78
CA LEU A 219 -27.35 0.28 5.79
C LEU A 219 -25.99 -0.11 6.38
N GLN A 220 -25.41 0.73 7.24
CA GLN A 220 -24.16 0.40 7.95
C GLN A 220 -24.33 -0.83 8.83
N THR A 221 -25.43 -0.91 9.60
CA THR A 221 -25.76 -2.08 10.40
C THR A 221 -25.91 -3.33 9.53
N LEU A 222 -26.66 -3.25 8.43
CA LEU A 222 -26.80 -4.39 7.49
C LEU A 222 -25.45 -4.85 6.92
N LEU A 223 -24.56 -3.92 6.57
CA LEU A 223 -23.21 -4.24 6.08
C LEU A 223 -22.36 -4.91 7.17
N GLN A 224 -22.44 -4.43 8.42
CA GLN A 224 -21.73 -5.00 9.56
C GLN A 224 -22.23 -6.40 9.92
N GLU A 225 -23.55 -6.59 9.96
CA GLU A 225 -24.20 -7.88 10.19
C GLU A 225 -23.86 -8.86 9.08
N TYR A 226 -23.90 -8.42 7.83
CA TYR A 226 -23.50 -9.23 6.68
C TYR A 226 -22.04 -9.71 6.79
N ALA A 227 -21.14 -8.80 7.16
CA ALA A 227 -19.74 -9.11 7.34
C ALA A 227 -19.52 -10.11 8.48
N THR A 228 -20.19 -9.90 9.62
CA THR A 228 -20.13 -10.79 10.79
C THR A 228 -20.73 -12.17 10.51
N ASN A 229 -21.95 -12.23 9.95
CA ASN A 229 -22.68 -13.48 9.69
C ASN A 229 -22.02 -14.33 8.60
N SER A 230 -21.31 -13.71 7.66
CA SER A 230 -20.56 -14.44 6.64
C SER A 230 -19.17 -14.87 7.12
N ASN A 231 -18.80 -14.56 8.36
CA ASN A 231 -17.42 -14.63 8.87
C ASN A 231 -16.44 -13.99 7.87
N PHE A 232 -16.88 -12.87 7.27
CA PHE A 232 -16.16 -12.14 6.24
C PHE A 232 -15.75 -13.02 5.03
N ASN A 233 -16.49 -14.08 4.78
CA ASN A 233 -16.33 -14.94 3.62
C ASN A 233 -17.68 -15.12 2.89
N PRO A 234 -18.22 -14.03 2.31
CA PRO A 234 -19.54 -14.07 1.70
C PRO A 234 -19.59 -15.01 0.50
N ARG A 235 -20.64 -15.83 0.44
CA ARG A 235 -21.01 -16.57 -0.77
C ARG A 235 -21.82 -15.65 -1.70
N PRO A 236 -21.87 -15.92 -3.02
CA PRO A 236 -22.66 -15.12 -3.96
C PRO A 236 -24.14 -14.96 -3.55
N ARG A 237 -24.73 -16.02 -2.97
CA ARG A 237 -26.11 -16.00 -2.44
C ARG A 237 -26.30 -15.05 -1.25
N ASP A 238 -25.25 -14.83 -0.45
CA ASP A 238 -25.32 -13.95 0.70
C ASP A 238 -25.37 -12.50 0.20
N GLY A 239 -24.62 -12.17 -0.86
CA GLY A 239 -24.66 -10.83 -1.48
C GLY A 239 -26.02 -10.50 -2.09
N LEU A 240 -26.73 -11.50 -2.62
CA LEU A 240 -28.13 -11.39 -3.06
C LEU A 240 -29.05 -10.96 -1.92
N LYS A 241 -28.92 -11.63 -0.78
CA LYS A 241 -29.71 -11.34 0.42
C LYS A 241 -29.42 -9.92 0.91
N LEU A 242 -28.14 -9.56 1.07
CA LEU A 242 -27.75 -8.20 1.47
C LEU A 242 -28.36 -7.15 0.54
N LEU A 243 -28.28 -7.33 -0.78
CA LEU A 243 -28.84 -6.38 -1.73
C LEU A 243 -30.38 -6.24 -1.59
N ALA A 244 -31.08 -7.35 -1.34
CA ALA A 244 -32.51 -7.33 -1.09
C ALA A 244 -32.85 -6.59 0.22
N ASP A 245 -32.08 -6.84 1.28
CA ASP A 245 -32.24 -6.17 2.58
C ASP A 245 -31.98 -4.66 2.46
N MET A 246 -30.92 -4.27 1.73
CA MET A 246 -30.63 -2.85 1.42
C MET A 246 -31.77 -2.20 0.64
N PHE A 247 -32.35 -2.87 -0.35
CA PHE A 247 -33.51 -2.35 -1.07
C PHE A 247 -34.72 -2.17 -0.16
N GLY A 248 -34.89 -3.00 0.87
CA GLY A 248 -35.93 -2.80 1.90
C GLY A 248 -35.85 -1.46 2.63
N VAL A 249 -34.64 -0.90 2.77
CA VAL A 249 -34.39 0.39 3.44
C VAL A 249 -34.56 1.60 2.50
N LEU A 250 -34.33 1.40 1.19
CA LEU A 250 -34.32 2.46 0.19
C LEU A 250 -35.70 2.73 -0.41
N THR A 251 -35.96 3.98 -0.81
CA THR A 251 -37.12 4.35 -1.62
C THR A 251 -37.03 3.77 -3.03
N TRP A 252 -38.12 3.81 -3.79
CA TRP A 252 -38.12 3.31 -5.17
C TRP A 252 -37.10 4.05 -6.05
N GLU A 253 -37.03 5.37 -5.94
CA GLU A 253 -36.12 6.24 -6.69
C GLU A 253 -34.67 5.91 -6.34
N GLN A 254 -34.36 5.77 -5.04
CA GLN A 254 -33.04 5.38 -4.56
C GLN A 254 -32.63 3.98 -5.04
N ARG A 255 -33.56 3.01 -5.11
CA ARG A 255 -33.27 1.68 -5.66
C ARG A 255 -32.90 1.73 -7.14
N LEU A 256 -33.61 2.55 -7.92
CA LEU A 256 -33.29 2.75 -9.34
C LEU A 256 -31.91 3.40 -9.51
N GLU A 257 -31.61 4.41 -8.70
CA GLU A 257 -30.34 5.11 -8.77
C GLU A 257 -29.16 4.24 -8.29
N LEU A 258 -29.34 3.46 -7.23
CA LEU A 258 -28.34 2.48 -6.78
C LEU A 258 -28.08 1.43 -7.88
N ARG A 259 -29.12 0.97 -8.57
CA ARG A 259 -28.96 0.05 -9.70
C ARG A 259 -28.16 0.67 -10.85
N ARG A 260 -28.40 1.94 -11.18
CA ARG A 260 -27.62 2.68 -12.20
C ARG A 260 -26.17 2.82 -11.78
N TYR A 261 -25.92 3.27 -10.55
CA TYR A 261 -24.57 3.36 -9.98
C TYR A 261 -23.81 2.03 -10.08
N LEU A 262 -24.46 0.92 -9.69
CA LEU A 262 -23.85 -0.42 -9.79
C LEU A 262 -23.61 -0.87 -11.24
N GLN A 263 -24.38 -0.38 -12.21
CA GLN A 263 -24.15 -0.64 -13.64
C GLN A 263 -23.00 0.20 -14.19
N GLU A 264 -22.90 1.47 -13.80
CA GLU A 264 -21.82 2.39 -14.17
C GLU A 264 -20.47 1.87 -13.66
N GLU A 265 -20.37 1.53 -12.37
CA GLU A 265 -19.16 0.95 -11.77
C GLU A 265 -18.73 -0.36 -12.46
N ARG A 266 -19.70 -1.19 -12.89
CA ARG A 266 -19.40 -2.39 -13.70
C ARG A 266 -18.93 -2.05 -15.10
N GLY A 267 -19.50 -1.02 -15.72
CA GLY A 267 -19.11 -0.51 -17.03
C GLY A 267 -17.69 0.00 -17.02
N GLU A 268 -17.35 0.86 -16.05
CA GLU A 268 -16.00 1.39 -15.83
C GLU A 268 -14.99 0.27 -15.53
N ALA A 269 -15.35 -0.72 -14.71
CA ALA A 269 -14.48 -1.85 -14.43
C ALA A 269 -14.17 -2.71 -15.67
N ARG A 270 -15.08 -2.75 -16.67
CA ARG A 270 -14.85 -3.42 -17.95
C ARG A 270 -14.09 -2.56 -18.95
N PHE A 271 -14.19 -1.24 -18.84
CA PHE A 271 -13.59 -0.28 -19.77
C PHE A 271 -12.26 0.29 -19.32
N ARG A 272 -11.82 0.03 -18.08
CA ARG A 272 -10.44 0.29 -17.67
C ARG A 272 -9.53 -0.56 -18.56
N PRO A 273 -8.81 0.03 -19.53
CA PRO A 273 -7.99 -0.75 -20.45
C PRO A 273 -6.99 -1.52 -19.60
N LEU A 274 -6.83 -2.82 -19.89
CA LEU A 274 -5.87 -3.73 -19.25
C LEU A 274 -4.39 -3.28 -19.40
N ARG A 275 -4.15 -2.07 -19.90
CA ARG A 275 -2.85 -1.50 -20.19
C ARG A 275 -2.05 -1.17 -18.92
N ASP A 276 -2.74 -0.86 -17.81
CA ASP A 276 -2.11 -0.51 -16.52
C ASP A 276 -2.29 -1.58 -15.43
N ALA A 277 -2.95 -2.69 -15.74
CA ALA A 277 -3.04 -3.82 -14.81
C ALA A 277 -1.74 -4.63 -14.91
N PRO A 278 -0.98 -4.81 -13.80
CA PRO A 278 0.25 -5.61 -13.84
C PRO A 278 -0.09 -7.01 -14.36
N LYS A 279 0.58 -7.43 -15.43
CA LYS A 279 0.48 -8.79 -16.00
C LYS A 279 0.87 -9.79 -14.91
N GLY A 280 -0.12 -10.33 -14.19
CA GLY A 280 0.09 -11.21 -13.04
C GLY A 280 -0.89 -11.01 -11.88
N ALA A 281 -1.66 -9.92 -11.84
CA ALA A 281 -2.74 -9.75 -10.88
C ALA A 281 -3.96 -10.61 -11.29
N GLY A 282 -3.90 -11.91 -11.00
CA GLY A 282 -5.05 -12.80 -11.11
C GLY A 282 -6.21 -12.26 -10.26
N MET A 283 -7.36 -12.04 -10.91
CA MET A 283 -8.71 -11.72 -10.38
C MET A 283 -8.86 -11.59 -8.84
N ALA A 284 -8.18 -10.62 -8.25
CA ALA A 284 -8.39 -10.18 -6.87
C ALA A 284 -8.99 -8.76 -6.84
N ALA A 285 -9.61 -8.33 -7.94
CA ALA A 285 -10.48 -7.17 -7.93
C ALA A 285 -11.67 -7.50 -7.02
N GLY A 286 -11.84 -6.67 -5.99
CA GLY A 286 -12.80 -6.85 -4.91
C GLY A 286 -14.15 -7.35 -5.38
N VAL A 287 -14.77 -8.21 -4.54
CA VAL A 287 -16.06 -8.88 -4.75
C VAL A 287 -16.82 -8.20 -5.89
N PRO A 288 -16.73 -8.71 -7.13
CA PRO A 288 -17.59 -8.21 -8.18
C PRO A 288 -18.98 -8.38 -7.60
N VAL A 289 -19.78 -7.32 -7.60
CA VAL A 289 -21.21 -7.41 -7.37
C VAL A 289 -21.69 -8.37 -8.45
N MET A 290 -21.67 -9.67 -8.17
CA MET A 290 -21.79 -10.73 -9.16
C MET A 290 -23.25 -11.09 -9.15
N LEU A 291 -24.07 -10.25 -9.80
CA LEU A 291 -25.50 -10.47 -9.85
C LEU A 291 -26.15 -10.06 -11.18
N LEU A 292 -26.76 -11.10 -11.77
CA LEU A 292 -27.73 -11.13 -12.86
C LEU A 292 -27.21 -10.81 -14.27
N SER A 293 -26.42 -11.72 -14.83
CA SER A 293 -26.61 -12.09 -16.23
C SER A 293 -27.84 -13.00 -16.34
N PHE A 294 -29.03 -12.41 -16.33
CA PHE A 294 -30.22 -13.11 -16.82
C PHE A 294 -30.03 -13.29 -18.34
N ARG A 295 -29.36 -14.38 -18.74
CA ARG A 295 -29.49 -14.89 -20.11
C ARG A 295 -30.95 -15.33 -20.22
N ARG A 296 -31.82 -14.45 -20.75
CA ARG A 296 -33.15 -14.83 -21.23
C ARG A 296 -32.93 -15.93 -22.26
N LYS A 297 -33.05 -17.18 -21.82
CA LYS A 297 -33.17 -18.34 -22.70
C LYS A 297 -34.51 -18.14 -23.42
N ARG A 298 -34.49 -17.47 -24.58
CA ARG A 298 -35.64 -17.42 -25.49
C ARG A 298 -35.95 -18.88 -25.83
N ARG A 299 -36.91 -19.48 -25.13
CA ARG A 299 -37.59 -20.67 -25.63
C ARG A 299 -38.27 -20.20 -26.92
N ARG A 300 -37.68 -20.56 -28.08
CA ARG A 300 -38.45 -20.68 -29.30
C ARG A 300 -39.45 -21.81 -29.03
N ILE A 301 -40.70 -21.43 -28.82
CA ILE A 301 -41.82 -22.35 -28.99
C ILE A 301 -41.93 -22.48 -30.50
N GLY A 302 -41.58 -23.66 -30.99
CA GLY A 302 -42.05 -24.16 -32.29
C GLY A 302 -43.35 -24.89 -32.07
#